data_AF-A0A4P5RRY8-F1
#
_entry.id   AF-A0A4P5RRY8-F1
#
_cell.length_a   1.000
_cell.length_b   1.000
_cell.length_c   1.000
_cell.angle_alpha   90.00
_cell.angle_beta   90.00
_cell.angle_gamma   90.00
#
_symmetry.space_group_name_H-M   'P 1'
#
loop_
_entity.id
_entity.type
_entity.pdbx_description
1 polymer ?
#
loop_
_entity_poly.entity_id
_entity_poly.type
_entity_poly.pdbx_seq_one_letter_code
_entity_poly.pdbx_strand_id
1 'polypeptide(L)'
;MKHTRMKQKSILGIAVVILAAFTSITSLQNSYGAENSLSVEDVNSKDLMQGNDFYRIETFQSKSPPDSILGWFQQNLPTIPEGSRGATRKDPSKLGVSFSSELPMALISSIRVFKSQVGESDSGVSYFCSSIADPKCAPATTFGNSLRVDSVLGNCAKDPASGCVESFSLILDDKSEVVAKPIQEIPLGTKTFPGEATTTKINYPAGLSAWIWEVDVPGAATKRYLLRGSVTTYAKKSTNFWDFQKPTFNFELIPISAEVAPVIAPRLENFKYKNTQDPVVRQVSIQPSCLAHDTNTCYHRVDFPKGARANVKLKLPNTVTGWLNGRLVKPNVSSQPIDNLYDRVTVEAGPSENIIAGGWVDWAKIPEALFFNDDGTPNTMGVGRLDGAAGMYSGSVGAIENYLKWQQYLGEKALLKTQGWTISSTVVEATDSCAATAKGLLGVVASNASAYSPGAPTFNKESQTLDYRVAAPHFAPDGVTENLGTYGLSMRSDLVQCLYGVKEVPVKVEISITSGSSGESRGSTVSLFRNGNWVYLSAEGFTFSSPTLKVKLVQPEAVKTEAVKTEVAKTEVAAAPKKVVAIKVISCAKDKINKKVSGANPKCPAGYKKK
;
A
#
# COMPACT_ATOMS: atom_id res chain seq x y z
N MET A 1 7.72 -79.05 39.34
CA MET A 1 6.84 -79.52 40.43
C MET A 1 5.68 -78.56 40.62
N LYS A 2 4.56 -78.97 41.22
CA LYS A 2 3.41 -78.10 41.54
C LYS A 2 3.37 -77.79 43.03
N HIS A 3 3.37 -76.51 43.41
CA HIS A 3 2.74 -75.97 44.63
C HIS A 3 2.33 -74.52 44.28
N THR A 4 1.13 -73.99 44.46
CA THR A 4 0.05 -74.04 45.48
C THR A 4 -0.16 -72.58 45.93
N ARG A 5 -1.39 -72.07 45.85
CA ARG A 5 -1.75 -70.66 46.09
C ARG A 5 -1.92 -70.34 47.58
N MET A 6 -1.72 -69.07 47.96
CA MET A 6 -2.66 -68.16 48.67
C MET A 6 -1.88 -67.00 49.39
N LYS A 7 -2.44 -65.80 49.65
CA LYS A 7 -3.83 -65.30 49.63
C LYS A 7 -3.92 -63.75 49.56
N GLN A 8 -4.96 -63.21 48.90
CA GLN A 8 -5.72 -61.95 49.20
C GLN A 8 -4.95 -60.59 49.32
N LYS A 9 -5.44 -59.41 48.89
CA LYS A 9 -6.76 -58.89 48.38
C LYS A 9 -6.47 -58.02 47.12
N SER A 10 -7.27 -57.83 46.06
CA SER A 10 -8.69 -57.37 45.93
C SER A 10 -8.84 -55.91 46.45
N ILE A 11 -9.39 -54.90 45.74
CA ILE A 11 -10.49 -54.71 44.74
C ILE A 11 -10.16 -53.41 43.94
N LEU A 12 -10.53 -53.10 42.66
CA LEU A 12 -11.12 -53.80 41.49
C LEU A 12 -11.14 -52.84 40.25
N GLY A 13 -10.88 -53.34 39.03
CA GLY A 13 -11.35 -52.75 37.74
C GLY A 13 -10.43 -51.71 37.05
N ILE A 14 -10.46 -51.52 35.72
CA ILE A 14 -11.22 -52.12 34.59
C ILE A 14 -10.24 -52.49 33.44
N ALA A 15 -10.65 -53.36 32.51
CA ALA A 15 -9.79 -53.98 31.50
C ALA A 15 -9.22 -53.02 30.42
N VAL A 16 -7.98 -53.30 30.01
CA VAL A 16 -7.35 -52.75 28.79
C VAL A 16 -7.44 -53.80 27.68
N VAL A 17 -7.99 -53.41 26.52
CA VAL A 17 -7.89 -54.19 25.28
C VAL A 17 -6.79 -53.58 24.42
N ILE A 18 -5.82 -54.40 24.02
CA ILE A 18 -4.78 -53.99 23.07
C ILE A 18 -5.30 -54.22 21.65
N LEU A 19 -5.39 -53.14 20.87
CA LEU A 19 -5.32 -53.20 19.41
C LEU A 19 -4.58 -51.96 18.91
N ALA A 20 -3.74 -52.12 17.89
CA ALA A 20 -2.80 -51.08 17.47
C ALA A 20 -3.47 -50.00 16.61
N ALA A 21 -3.05 -48.75 16.82
CA ALA A 21 -3.26 -47.63 15.92
C ALA A 21 -1.92 -46.94 15.65
N PHE A 22 -1.74 -46.39 14.44
CA PHE A 22 -0.48 -45.82 13.99
C PHE A 22 -0.10 -44.58 14.83
N THR A 23 1.10 -44.57 15.40
CA THR A 23 1.72 -43.34 15.91
C THR A 23 2.17 -42.48 14.72
N SER A 24 1.33 -41.53 14.33
CA SER A 24 1.79 -40.39 13.53
C SER A 24 2.86 -39.61 14.30
N ILE A 25 3.81 -39.02 13.57
CA ILE A 25 4.89 -38.23 14.17
C ILE A 25 4.28 -36.97 14.79
N THR A 26 4.18 -36.93 16.12
CA THR A 26 3.78 -35.73 16.85
C THR A 26 4.90 -34.70 16.79
N SER A 27 4.67 -33.59 16.08
CA SER A 27 5.49 -32.39 16.24
C SER A 27 5.36 -31.89 17.68
N LEU A 28 6.49 -31.57 18.31
CA LEU A 28 6.52 -30.99 19.66
C LEU A 28 6.00 -29.55 19.61
N GLN A 29 4.71 -29.38 19.86
CA GLN A 29 4.11 -28.06 20.08
C GLN A 29 4.49 -27.55 21.48
N ASN A 30 5.65 -26.91 21.61
CA ASN A 30 5.97 -26.16 22.82
C ASN A 30 4.96 -25.02 23.01
N SER A 31 4.23 -25.06 24.12
CA SER A 31 3.25 -24.05 24.49
C SER A 31 3.93 -22.83 25.10
N TYR A 32 4.35 -21.88 24.27
CA TYR A 32 4.90 -20.59 24.73
C TYR A 32 3.91 -19.88 25.66
N GLY A 33 4.26 -19.81 26.95
CA GLY A 33 3.52 -19.13 28.01
C GLY A 33 4.28 -17.93 28.57
N ALA A 34 3.70 -17.27 29.58
CA ALA A 34 4.28 -16.07 30.20
C ALA A 34 5.64 -16.31 30.89
N GLU A 35 5.98 -17.56 31.19
CA GLU A 35 7.23 -17.99 31.83
C GLU A 35 8.48 -17.69 30.97
N ASN A 36 8.34 -17.52 29.65
CA ASN A 36 9.41 -17.12 28.73
C ASN A 36 9.48 -15.59 28.47
N SER A 37 8.75 -14.77 29.23
CA SER A 37 8.78 -13.30 29.06
C SER A 37 10.10 -12.69 29.56
N LEU A 38 10.63 -11.72 28.81
CA LEU A 38 11.87 -11.03 29.16
C LEU A 38 11.58 -9.74 29.95
N SER A 39 12.38 -9.45 30.99
CA SER A 39 12.32 -8.16 31.68
C SER A 39 13.00 -7.06 30.85
N VAL A 40 12.60 -5.80 31.06
CA VAL A 40 13.17 -4.64 30.33
C VAL A 40 14.66 -4.46 30.66
N GLU A 41 15.10 -4.85 31.85
CA GLU A 41 16.49 -4.71 32.31
C GLU A 41 17.38 -5.87 31.83
N ASP A 42 16.85 -7.11 31.79
CA ASP A 42 17.48 -8.26 31.11
C ASP A 42 17.62 -8.05 29.61
N VAL A 43 16.79 -7.18 29.03
CA VAL A 43 16.83 -6.81 27.60
C VAL A 43 17.86 -5.70 27.36
N ASN A 44 17.84 -4.65 28.16
CA ASN A 44 18.73 -3.49 27.99
C ASN A 44 20.22 -3.81 28.27
N SER A 45 20.50 -4.94 28.91
CA SER A 45 21.85 -5.45 29.17
C SER A 45 22.41 -6.39 28.09
N LYS A 46 21.67 -6.67 27.01
CA LYS A 46 22.06 -7.63 25.94
C LYS A 46 22.40 -6.93 24.61
N ASP A 47 23.52 -7.34 24.00
CA ASP A 47 23.99 -6.95 22.66
C ASP A 47 23.27 -7.75 21.56
N LEU A 48 21.96 -7.49 21.40
CA LEU A 48 21.03 -8.26 20.55
C LEU A 48 21.40 -8.32 19.05
N MET A 49 22.47 -7.64 18.62
CA MET A 49 23.08 -7.76 17.29
C MET A 49 23.62 -9.17 16.98
N GLN A 50 23.83 -10.02 17.99
CA GLN A 50 24.28 -11.41 17.81
C GLN A 50 23.13 -12.40 17.55
N GLY A 51 21.88 -11.91 17.46
CA GLY A 51 20.69 -12.69 17.12
C GLY A 51 20.06 -13.43 18.32
N ASN A 52 18.82 -13.89 18.14
CA ASN A 52 18.07 -14.62 19.17
C ASN A 52 18.86 -15.85 19.69
N ASP A 53 19.52 -16.56 18.76
CA ASP A 53 20.31 -17.78 19.01
C ASP A 53 21.46 -17.56 20.02
N PHE A 54 22.20 -16.46 19.90
CA PHE A 54 23.33 -16.17 20.82
C PHE A 54 22.84 -15.92 22.25
N TYR A 55 21.66 -15.32 22.40
CA TYR A 55 21.04 -15.07 23.71
C TYR A 55 20.25 -16.26 24.25
N ARG A 56 20.17 -17.37 23.51
CA ARG A 56 19.28 -18.51 23.80
C ARG A 56 17.83 -18.09 24.02
N ILE A 57 17.40 -17.01 23.36
CA ILE A 57 15.98 -16.72 23.20
C ILE A 57 15.48 -17.79 22.23
N GLU A 58 14.62 -18.71 22.72
CA GLU A 58 14.01 -19.72 21.85
C GLU A 58 13.44 -19.03 20.60
N THR A 59 13.79 -19.54 19.41
CA THR A 59 13.48 -18.87 18.15
C THR A 59 11.98 -18.70 18.00
N PHE A 60 11.50 -17.48 18.23
CA PHE A 60 10.07 -17.17 18.20
C PHE A 60 9.50 -17.40 16.80
N GLN A 61 8.91 -18.58 16.62
CA GLN A 61 8.07 -18.90 15.48
C GLN A 61 6.65 -18.47 15.81
N SER A 62 6.23 -17.37 15.18
CA SER A 62 4.84 -16.92 15.24
C SER A 62 3.89 -17.98 14.68
N LYS A 63 2.68 -18.04 15.24
CA LYS A 63 1.57 -18.86 14.72
C LYS A 63 0.85 -18.18 13.54
N SER A 64 1.21 -16.94 13.18
CA SER A 64 0.63 -16.18 12.09
C SER A 64 1.45 -16.27 10.79
N PRO A 65 0.82 -16.12 9.61
CA PRO A 65 1.52 -15.94 8.35
C PRO A 65 2.42 -14.69 8.36
N PRO A 66 3.48 -14.64 7.53
CA PRO A 66 4.41 -13.51 7.49
C PRO A 66 3.75 -12.29 6.84
N ASP A 67 3.92 -11.11 7.43
CA ASP A 67 3.34 -9.85 6.93
C ASP A 67 3.97 -9.35 5.62
N SER A 68 5.24 -9.68 5.38
CA SER A 68 6.00 -9.18 4.23
C SER A 68 6.31 -10.28 3.21
N ILE A 69 6.34 -9.90 1.93
CA ILE A 69 6.73 -10.77 0.82
C ILE A 69 8.13 -11.40 0.99
N LEU A 70 9.06 -10.70 1.68
CA LEU A 70 10.37 -11.26 2.01
C LEU A 70 10.26 -12.37 3.06
N GLY A 71 9.48 -12.15 4.13
CA GLY A 71 9.17 -13.18 5.11
C GLY A 71 8.44 -14.38 4.48
N TRP A 72 7.57 -14.14 3.50
CA TRP A 72 6.94 -15.21 2.72
C TRP A 72 7.98 -16.05 1.97
N PHE A 73 8.92 -15.43 1.26
CA PHE A 73 10.01 -16.16 0.58
C PHE A 73 10.91 -16.92 1.58
N GLN A 74 11.25 -16.31 2.72
CA GLN A 74 12.08 -16.94 3.75
C GLN A 74 11.38 -18.19 4.35
N GLN A 75 10.07 -18.15 4.56
CA GLN A 75 9.30 -19.31 5.05
C GLN A 75 9.05 -20.36 3.96
N ASN A 76 8.86 -19.95 2.71
CA ASN A 76 8.58 -20.84 1.56
C ASN A 76 9.83 -21.08 0.71
N LEU A 77 11.01 -21.16 1.36
CA LEU A 77 12.31 -21.27 0.72
C LEU A 77 12.51 -22.68 0.11
N PRO A 78 12.76 -22.81 -1.20
CA PRO A 78 13.12 -24.09 -1.81
C PRO A 78 14.43 -24.61 -1.21
N THR A 79 14.42 -25.87 -0.79
CA THR A 79 15.58 -26.52 -0.21
C THR A 79 15.89 -27.84 -0.92
N ILE A 80 17.16 -28.21 -0.86
CA ILE A 80 17.70 -29.49 -1.33
C ILE A 80 18.34 -30.24 -0.15
N PRO A 81 18.35 -31.58 -0.15
CA PRO A 81 19.00 -32.36 0.89
C PRO A 81 20.49 -32.00 1.06
N GLU A 82 20.96 -31.98 2.31
CA GLU A 82 22.35 -31.77 2.67
C GLU A 82 22.85 -32.91 3.57
N GLY A 83 23.88 -33.62 3.10
CA GLY A 83 24.42 -34.78 3.79
C GLY A 83 23.43 -35.93 3.96
N SER A 84 23.65 -36.76 4.99
CA SER A 84 22.98 -38.06 5.20
C SER A 84 22.05 -38.10 6.42
N ARG A 85 21.70 -36.94 7.00
CA ARG A 85 20.89 -36.84 8.24
C ARG A 85 19.57 -36.08 8.08
N GLY A 86 19.10 -35.89 6.85
CA GLY A 86 17.86 -35.15 6.58
C GLY A 86 17.96 -33.64 6.84
N ALA A 87 19.17 -33.10 7.00
CA ALA A 87 19.39 -31.66 6.92
C ALA A 87 19.07 -31.17 5.50
N THR A 88 18.67 -29.91 5.39
CA THR A 88 18.29 -29.29 4.12
C THR A 88 18.92 -27.91 4.02
N ARG A 89 19.49 -27.61 2.86
CA ARG A 89 20.05 -26.29 2.55
C ARG A 89 19.21 -25.60 1.49
N LYS A 90 19.23 -24.27 1.49
CA LYS A 90 18.68 -23.46 0.39
C LYS A 90 19.13 -23.98 -0.97
N ASP A 91 18.19 -24.13 -1.91
CA ASP A 91 18.50 -24.47 -3.29
C ASP A 91 19.18 -23.26 -3.98
N PRO A 92 20.47 -23.32 -4.35
CA PRO A 92 21.16 -22.22 -5.00
C PRO A 92 20.72 -22.03 -6.47
N SER A 93 19.94 -22.96 -7.03
CA SER A 93 19.38 -22.83 -8.37
C SER A 93 18.10 -21.98 -8.43
N LYS A 94 17.58 -21.52 -7.29
CA LYS A 94 16.29 -20.81 -7.19
C LYS A 94 16.45 -19.33 -6.85
N LEU A 95 15.70 -18.51 -7.56
CA LEU A 95 15.55 -17.08 -7.33
C LEU A 95 14.10 -16.77 -6.97
N GLY A 96 13.87 -16.12 -5.83
CA GLY A 96 12.57 -15.54 -5.52
C GLY A 96 12.41 -14.25 -6.31
N VAL A 97 11.26 -13.99 -6.92
CA VAL A 97 11.02 -12.76 -7.69
C VAL A 97 9.68 -12.18 -7.28
N SER A 98 9.60 -10.88 -6.96
CA SER A 98 8.31 -10.26 -6.64
C SER A 98 8.15 -8.79 -7.06
N PHE A 99 6.90 -8.46 -7.36
CA PHE A 99 6.38 -7.13 -7.66
C PHE A 99 5.35 -6.80 -6.59
N SER A 100 5.74 -6.03 -5.58
CA SER A 100 4.91 -5.68 -4.43
C SER A 100 5.02 -4.19 -4.10
N SER A 101 4.03 -3.66 -3.38
CA SER A 101 4.07 -2.31 -2.81
C SER A 101 4.00 -2.30 -1.28
N GLU A 102 4.27 -3.44 -0.64
CA GLU A 102 4.39 -3.54 0.81
C GLU A 102 5.54 -2.67 1.32
N LEU A 103 5.36 -2.05 2.50
CA LEU A 103 6.40 -1.30 3.18
C LEU A 103 7.12 -2.27 4.14
N PRO A 104 8.35 -2.73 3.81
CA PRO A 104 8.92 -3.96 4.39
C PRO A 104 9.40 -3.82 5.85
N MET A 105 9.37 -2.62 6.44
CA MET A 105 9.83 -2.37 7.81
C MET A 105 9.00 -1.28 8.49
N ALA A 106 8.75 -1.45 9.78
CA ALA A 106 8.28 -0.37 10.64
C ALA A 106 9.40 0.67 10.83
N LEU A 107 9.30 1.79 10.10
CA LEU A 107 10.17 2.94 10.27
C LEU A 107 10.04 3.52 11.68
N ILE A 108 11.17 3.79 12.31
CA ILE A 108 11.27 4.51 13.59
C ILE A 108 11.74 5.93 13.27
N SER A 109 11.20 6.92 13.99
CA SER A 109 11.60 8.31 13.83
C SER A 109 13.11 8.48 13.94
N SER A 110 13.74 9.06 12.92
CA SER A 110 15.19 9.24 12.87
C SER A 110 15.67 10.51 12.18
N ILE A 111 16.76 11.09 12.68
CA ILE A 111 17.63 12.00 11.95
C ILE A 111 18.95 11.26 11.73
N ARG A 112 19.36 11.05 10.48
CA ARG A 112 20.53 10.25 10.11
C ARG A 112 21.36 10.97 9.06
N VAL A 113 22.69 11.00 9.24
CA VAL A 113 23.63 11.59 8.27
C VAL A 113 24.43 10.49 7.56
N PHE A 114 24.64 10.62 6.26
CA PHE A 114 25.20 9.60 5.37
C PHE A 114 26.40 10.13 4.57
N LYS A 115 27.29 9.22 4.17
CA LYS A 115 28.45 9.54 3.33
C LYS A 115 28.08 9.67 1.84
N SER A 116 27.01 9.00 1.40
CA SER A 116 26.41 9.17 0.07
C SER A 116 25.80 10.56 -0.13
N GLN A 117 25.68 10.99 -1.38
CA GLN A 117 24.94 12.17 -1.80
C GLN A 117 23.43 11.87 -1.92
N VAL A 118 22.58 12.90 -1.91
CA VAL A 118 21.13 12.73 -2.14
C VAL A 118 20.89 12.30 -3.59
N GLY A 119 20.36 11.09 -3.77
CA GLY A 119 20.11 10.47 -5.08
C GLY A 119 21.02 9.27 -5.38
N GLU A 120 22.11 9.10 -4.61
CA GLU A 120 22.87 7.85 -4.55
C GLU A 120 22.16 6.83 -3.63
N SER A 121 22.55 5.56 -3.70
CA SER A 121 22.11 4.56 -2.71
C SER A 121 22.64 4.88 -1.31
N ASP A 122 21.83 4.66 -0.27
CA ASP A 122 22.19 4.86 1.14
C ASP A 122 23.56 4.20 1.45
N SER A 123 24.58 5.02 1.74
CA SER A 123 25.92 4.50 2.00
C SER A 123 25.95 3.61 3.24
N GLY A 124 26.75 2.54 3.19
CA GLY A 124 26.97 1.65 4.34
C GLY A 124 27.52 2.34 5.60
N VAL A 125 28.02 3.58 5.48
CA VAL A 125 28.43 4.47 6.57
C VAL A 125 27.32 5.47 6.88
N SER A 126 26.86 5.54 8.13
CA SER A 126 25.83 6.48 8.59
C SER A 126 25.88 6.72 10.10
N TYR A 127 25.44 7.87 10.57
CA TYR A 127 25.37 8.19 12.01
C TYR A 127 23.99 8.75 12.38
N PHE A 128 23.45 8.29 13.52
CA PHE A 128 22.15 8.66 14.08
C PHE A 128 22.30 9.81 15.07
N CYS A 129 21.56 10.89 14.81
CA CYS A 129 21.68 12.20 15.44
C CYS A 129 20.54 12.43 16.44
N SER A 130 20.79 13.17 17.52
CA SER A 130 19.71 13.65 18.40
C SER A 130 18.93 14.84 17.82
N SER A 131 19.58 15.63 16.97
CA SER A 131 19.01 16.76 16.21
C SER A 131 19.94 17.11 15.04
N ILE A 132 19.53 18.01 14.15
CA ILE A 132 20.41 18.57 13.12
C ILE A 132 21.57 19.43 13.69
N ALA A 133 21.49 19.81 14.96
CA ALA A 133 22.51 20.57 15.69
C ALA A 133 23.46 19.66 16.50
N ASP A 134 23.30 18.33 16.45
CA ASP A 134 24.30 17.37 16.95
C ASP A 134 25.66 17.68 16.29
N PRO A 135 26.77 17.90 17.02
CA PRO A 135 28.05 18.24 16.42
C PRO A 135 28.60 17.25 15.39
N LYS A 136 28.08 16.02 15.32
CA LYS A 136 28.44 15.02 14.29
C LYS A 136 27.54 15.08 13.05
N CYS A 137 26.42 15.78 13.12
CA CYS A 137 25.43 15.94 12.04
C CYS A 137 25.19 17.39 11.61
N ALA A 138 25.71 18.37 12.36
CA ALA A 138 25.74 19.77 11.96
C ALA A 138 26.59 19.91 10.68
N PRO A 139 26.12 20.68 9.67
CA PRO A 139 26.71 20.67 8.33
C PRO A 139 28.17 21.14 8.31
N ALA A 140 28.53 22.11 9.15
CA ALA A 140 29.90 22.65 9.26
C ALA A 140 30.93 21.63 9.79
N THR A 141 30.50 20.60 10.55
CA THR A 141 31.39 19.67 11.27
C THR A 141 31.19 18.20 10.92
N THR A 142 30.09 17.85 10.24
CA THR A 142 29.79 16.45 9.88
C THR A 142 30.70 15.88 8.76
N PHE A 143 30.95 14.58 8.84
CA PHE A 143 31.60 13.78 7.79
C PHE A 143 30.70 13.47 6.58
N GLY A 144 29.38 13.62 6.74
CA GLY A 144 28.40 13.20 5.73
C GLY A 144 28.11 14.25 4.66
N ASN A 145 27.64 13.79 3.49
CA ASN A 145 27.25 14.62 2.34
C ASN A 145 25.73 14.80 2.21
N SER A 146 24.95 13.92 2.85
CA SER A 146 23.50 14.01 2.90
C SER A 146 22.95 13.72 4.29
N LEU A 147 21.77 14.29 4.55
CA LEU A 147 20.94 14.02 5.72
C LEU A 147 19.64 13.36 5.25
N ARG A 148 19.13 12.42 6.02
CA ARG A 148 17.78 11.88 5.92
C ARG A 148 17.08 12.07 7.25
N VAL A 149 15.87 12.61 7.20
CA VAL A 149 14.97 12.71 8.35
C VAL A 149 13.75 11.88 8.04
N ASP A 150 13.52 10.82 8.80
CA ASP A 150 12.29 10.03 8.78
C ASP A 150 11.45 10.46 9.99
N SER A 151 10.38 11.24 9.78
CA SER A 151 9.47 11.69 10.84
C SER A 151 8.19 10.86 10.83
N VAL A 152 8.02 9.97 11.81
CA VAL A 152 6.78 9.20 11.99
C VAL A 152 5.68 10.11 12.54
N LEU A 153 4.46 9.98 12.00
CA LEU A 153 3.30 10.77 12.40
C LEU A 153 2.67 10.23 13.69
N GLY A 154 2.44 11.12 14.65
CA GLY A 154 1.78 10.81 15.92
C GLY A 154 0.26 10.93 15.89
N ASN A 155 -0.33 11.15 17.05
CA ASN A 155 -1.77 11.33 17.27
C ASN A 155 -2.04 12.78 17.67
N CYS A 156 -2.91 13.49 16.96
CA CYS A 156 -3.13 14.93 17.20
C CYS A 156 -3.76 15.23 18.57
N ALA A 157 -4.34 14.24 19.27
CA ALA A 157 -4.80 14.41 20.65
C ALA A 157 -3.65 14.50 21.67
N LYS A 158 -2.45 13.99 21.34
CA LYS A 158 -1.22 14.12 22.13
C LYS A 158 -0.28 15.19 21.56
N ASP A 159 -0.12 15.21 20.24
CA ASP A 159 0.92 15.97 19.53
C ASP A 159 0.34 17.03 18.55
N PRO A 160 -0.61 17.90 18.95
CA PRO A 160 -1.37 18.77 18.05
C PRO A 160 -0.52 19.80 17.27
N ALA A 161 0.71 20.06 17.74
CA ALA A 161 1.64 21.00 17.12
C ALA A 161 2.32 20.46 15.85
N SER A 162 2.23 19.16 15.56
CA SER A 162 2.93 18.53 14.44
C SER A 162 2.04 17.89 13.37
N GLY A 163 2.65 17.15 12.44
CA GLY A 163 1.92 16.27 11.54
C GLY A 163 1.48 15.00 12.27
N CYS A 164 0.21 14.62 12.15
CA CYS A 164 -0.40 13.60 12.98
C CYS A 164 -1.74 13.08 12.41
N VAL A 165 -2.20 11.94 12.92
CA VAL A 165 -3.57 11.44 12.68
C VAL A 165 -4.53 12.23 13.57
N GLU A 166 -5.54 12.86 12.98
CA GLU A 166 -6.59 13.60 13.71
C GLU A 166 -7.73 12.69 14.16
N SER A 167 -8.18 11.80 13.27
CA SER A 167 -9.27 10.86 13.55
C SER A 167 -9.28 9.70 12.57
N PHE A 168 -9.76 8.54 13.01
CA PHE A 168 -10.05 7.38 12.19
C PHE A 168 -11.44 6.84 12.56
N SER A 169 -12.19 6.35 11.57
CA SER A 169 -13.46 5.66 11.73
C SER A 169 -13.65 4.58 10.66
N LEU A 170 -14.51 3.60 10.95
CA LEU A 170 -14.99 2.62 10.00
C LEU A 170 -16.45 2.93 9.63
N ILE A 171 -16.74 2.96 8.34
CA ILE A 171 -18.10 2.94 7.78
C ILE A 171 -18.41 1.49 7.41
N LEU A 172 -19.46 0.92 7.99
CA LEU A 172 -19.85 -0.48 7.83
C LEU A 172 -20.83 -0.70 6.65
N ASP A 173 -21.17 -1.95 6.35
CA ASP A 173 -22.09 -2.32 5.25
C ASP A 173 -23.50 -1.68 5.38
N ASP A 174 -23.96 -1.43 6.61
CA ASP A 174 -25.22 -0.73 6.90
C ASP A 174 -25.11 0.81 6.83
N LYS A 175 -23.90 1.31 6.56
CA LYS A 175 -23.49 2.73 6.53
C LYS A 175 -23.44 3.41 7.90
N SER A 176 -23.49 2.67 9.01
CA SER A 176 -23.11 3.21 10.31
C SER A 176 -21.63 3.57 10.35
N GLU A 177 -21.27 4.65 11.05
CA GLU A 177 -19.88 5.07 11.26
C GLU A 177 -19.46 4.82 12.71
N VAL A 178 -18.43 3.99 12.90
CA VAL A 178 -17.85 3.67 14.21
C VAL A 178 -16.52 4.38 14.35
N VAL A 179 -16.44 5.35 15.26
CA VAL A 179 -15.25 6.17 15.50
C VAL A 179 -14.22 5.40 16.34
N ALA A 180 -12.97 5.44 15.90
CA ALA A 180 -11.84 4.80 16.57
C ALA A 180 -11.27 5.66 17.70
N LYS A 181 -10.70 5.02 18.72
CA LYS A 181 -10.01 5.66 19.85
C LYS A 181 -8.52 5.32 19.80
N PRO A 182 -7.59 6.29 19.92
CA PRO A 182 -6.17 5.99 20.03
C PRO A 182 -5.86 5.44 21.43
N ILE A 183 -5.11 4.33 21.51
CA ILE A 183 -4.87 3.64 22.80
C ILE A 183 -3.40 3.52 23.22
N GLN A 184 -2.47 3.37 22.28
CA GLN A 184 -1.06 3.07 22.59
C GLN A 184 -0.12 3.58 21.48
N GLU A 185 1.03 4.11 21.89
CA GLU A 185 2.18 4.38 21.01
C GLU A 185 2.98 3.10 20.77
N ILE A 186 3.41 2.89 19.52
CA ILE A 186 4.23 1.75 19.12
C ILE A 186 5.41 2.21 18.23
N PRO A 187 6.65 1.77 18.54
CA PRO A 187 7.08 1.14 19.79
C PRO A 187 6.95 2.08 21.01
N LEU A 188 6.57 1.53 22.16
CA LEU A 188 6.44 2.28 23.41
C LEU A 188 7.81 2.80 23.87
N GLY A 189 7.89 4.08 24.23
CA GLY A 189 9.15 4.71 24.61
C GLY A 189 10.09 5.05 23.43
N THR A 190 9.57 5.05 22.19
CA THR A 190 10.30 5.54 21.01
C THR A 190 10.86 6.95 21.23
N LYS A 191 12.11 7.17 20.78
CA LYS A 191 12.76 8.48 20.85
C LYS A 191 12.14 9.44 19.83
N THR A 192 11.66 10.57 20.32
CA THR A 192 11.08 11.65 19.52
C THR A 192 12.09 12.78 19.26
N PHE A 193 11.82 13.64 18.28
CA PHE A 193 12.59 14.87 18.05
C PHE A 193 11.71 16.02 17.54
N PRO A 194 12.03 17.29 17.86
CA PRO A 194 11.28 18.44 17.38
C PRO A 194 11.44 18.63 15.86
N GLY A 195 10.35 19.03 15.19
CA GLY A 195 10.37 19.38 13.77
C GLY A 195 11.08 20.70 13.49
N GLU A 196 11.46 20.94 12.24
CA GLU A 196 12.07 22.18 11.77
C GLU A 196 11.16 22.87 10.75
N ALA A 197 10.88 24.15 10.98
CA ALA A 197 10.07 24.98 10.09
C ALA A 197 10.56 26.43 10.06
N THR A 198 10.37 27.09 8.92
CA THR A 198 10.40 28.55 8.80
C THR A 198 8.98 29.11 9.04
N THR A 199 8.81 30.43 8.92
CA THR A 199 7.49 31.08 8.96
C THR A 199 6.54 30.67 7.82
N THR A 200 7.02 29.97 6.79
CA THR A 200 6.24 29.66 5.56
C THR A 200 6.46 28.25 5.00
N LYS A 201 7.36 27.44 5.57
CA LYS A 201 7.70 26.08 5.09
C LYS A 201 8.09 25.18 6.25
N ILE A 202 7.51 23.99 6.35
CA ILE A 202 8.06 22.90 7.16
C ILE A 202 9.18 22.21 6.36
N ASN A 203 10.39 22.17 6.92
CA ASN A 203 11.50 21.36 6.37
C ASN A 203 11.30 19.88 6.73
N TYR A 204 10.96 19.58 7.98
CA TYR A 204 10.46 18.27 8.41
C TYR A 204 9.57 18.40 9.65
N PRO A 205 8.46 17.64 9.78
CA PRO A 205 7.65 17.63 11.00
C PRO A 205 8.39 16.90 12.14
N ALA A 206 7.87 16.99 13.36
CA ALA A 206 8.45 16.26 14.50
C ALA A 206 8.46 14.75 14.24
N GLY A 207 9.53 14.08 14.67
CA GLY A 207 9.56 12.62 14.71
C GLY A 207 8.85 12.14 15.95
N LEU A 208 7.71 11.45 15.76
CA LEU A 208 6.86 10.92 16.83
C LEU A 208 6.85 9.38 16.77
N SER A 209 5.78 8.75 17.28
CA SER A 209 5.56 7.30 17.30
C SER A 209 4.30 6.96 16.51
N ALA A 210 4.23 5.78 15.90
CA ALA A 210 2.97 5.29 15.31
C ALA A 210 1.98 4.93 16.44
N TRP A 211 0.69 4.82 16.12
CA TRP A 211 -0.35 4.56 17.12
C TRP A 211 -1.22 3.36 16.78
N ILE A 212 -1.57 2.60 17.82
CA ILE A 212 -2.65 1.62 17.79
C ILE A 212 -3.96 2.33 18.17
N TRP A 213 -5.01 2.05 17.40
CA TRP A 213 -6.37 2.56 17.59
C TRP A 213 -7.34 1.38 17.77
N GLU A 214 -8.34 1.53 18.64
CA GLU A 214 -9.42 0.56 18.86
C GLU A 214 -10.75 1.03 18.28
N VAL A 215 -11.51 0.08 17.72
CA VAL A 215 -12.85 0.30 17.13
C VAL A 215 -13.85 -0.69 17.74
N ASP A 216 -14.83 -0.14 18.46
CA ASP A 216 -15.88 -0.90 19.14
C ASP A 216 -17.07 -1.17 18.19
N VAL A 217 -16.90 -2.15 17.30
CA VAL A 217 -17.92 -2.52 16.30
C VAL A 217 -19.15 -3.14 17.00
N PRO A 218 -20.37 -2.59 16.86
CA PRO A 218 -21.56 -3.11 17.51
C PRO A 218 -21.82 -4.59 17.19
N GLY A 219 -22.04 -5.41 18.22
CA GLY A 219 -22.29 -6.85 18.08
C GLY A 219 -21.07 -7.71 17.74
N ALA A 220 -19.86 -7.13 17.71
CA ALA A 220 -18.60 -7.84 17.47
C ALA A 220 -17.56 -7.53 18.57
N ALA A 221 -16.47 -8.31 18.60
CA ALA A 221 -15.32 -8.00 19.45
C ALA A 221 -14.54 -6.79 18.90
N THR A 222 -14.13 -5.88 19.79
CA THR A 222 -13.32 -4.69 19.50
C THR A 222 -12.12 -5.02 18.61
N LYS A 223 -11.90 -4.22 17.58
CA LYS A 223 -10.84 -4.40 16.58
C LYS A 223 -9.73 -3.38 16.80
N ARG A 224 -8.47 -3.82 16.67
CA ARG A 224 -7.28 -2.97 16.74
C ARG A 224 -6.76 -2.67 15.35
N TYR A 225 -6.22 -1.46 15.18
CA TYR A 225 -5.62 -0.98 13.94
C TYR A 225 -4.31 -0.27 14.22
N LEU A 226 -3.25 -0.63 13.50
CA LEU A 226 -2.02 0.16 13.43
C LEU A 226 -2.19 1.23 12.36
N LEU A 227 -2.02 2.50 12.74
CA LEU A 227 -1.96 3.62 11.82
C LEU A 227 -0.51 4.11 11.75
N ARG A 228 0.15 3.79 10.63
CA ARG A 228 1.59 3.99 10.41
C ARG A 228 1.81 5.02 9.31
N GLY A 229 2.09 6.26 9.70
CA GLY A 229 2.45 7.35 8.77
C GLY A 229 3.89 7.81 8.94
N SER A 230 4.55 8.20 7.85
CA SER A 230 5.87 8.82 7.88
C SER A 230 6.03 9.90 6.81
N VAL A 231 6.70 11.00 7.17
CA VAL A 231 7.20 12.03 6.24
C VAL A 231 8.72 11.91 6.22
N THR A 232 9.30 11.58 5.06
CA THR A 232 10.75 11.43 4.88
C THR A 232 11.30 12.57 4.04
N THR A 233 12.15 13.41 4.64
CA THR A 233 12.85 14.51 3.97
C THR A 233 14.33 14.17 3.83
N TYR A 234 14.91 14.40 2.64
CA TYR A 234 16.36 14.38 2.42
C TYR A 234 16.90 15.80 2.35
N ALA A 235 18.15 16.01 2.78
CA ALA A 235 18.87 17.26 2.59
C ALA A 235 20.28 17.06 2.06
N LYS A 236 20.73 17.97 1.20
CA LYS A 236 22.10 18.02 0.68
C LYS A 236 22.97 18.88 1.60
N LYS A 237 24.23 18.50 1.83
CA LYS A 237 25.16 19.33 2.60
C LYS A 237 25.57 20.55 1.78
N SER A 238 25.28 21.74 2.30
CA SER A 238 25.93 22.98 1.92
C SER A 238 27.01 23.32 2.95
N THR A 239 27.85 24.34 2.69
CA THR A 239 29.02 24.70 3.52
C THR A 239 28.69 24.82 5.01
N ASN A 240 27.58 25.47 5.35
CA ASN A 240 27.15 25.73 6.73
C ASN A 240 25.65 25.48 6.98
N PHE A 241 24.92 24.87 6.03
CA PHE A 241 23.48 24.58 6.18
C PHE A 241 23.07 23.28 5.46
N TRP A 242 21.87 22.78 5.78
CA TRP A 242 21.24 21.65 5.10
C TRP A 242 20.22 22.13 4.06
N ASP A 243 20.39 21.76 2.80
CA ASP A 243 19.45 22.08 1.72
C ASP A 243 18.32 21.03 1.65
N PHE A 244 17.22 21.27 2.37
CA PHE A 244 16.08 20.34 2.48
C PHE A 244 15.24 20.28 1.19
N GLN A 245 15.31 19.13 0.53
CA GLN A 245 14.55 18.80 -0.69
C GLN A 245 13.04 18.66 -0.38
N LYS A 246 12.23 18.38 -1.41
CA LYS A 246 10.80 18.07 -1.23
C LYS A 246 10.63 16.83 -0.32
N PRO A 247 9.75 16.85 0.70
CA PRO A 247 9.45 15.67 1.49
C PRO A 247 8.66 14.62 0.69
N THR A 248 8.89 13.36 1.01
CA THR A 248 8.03 12.23 0.60
C THR A 248 7.15 11.81 1.76
N PHE A 249 5.98 11.24 1.47
CA PHE A 249 5.01 10.82 2.47
C PHE A 249 4.54 9.40 2.20
N ASN A 250 4.37 8.61 3.27
CA ASN A 250 3.75 7.29 3.24
C ASN A 250 2.78 7.16 4.41
N PHE A 251 1.64 6.51 4.20
CA PHE A 251 0.71 6.14 5.27
C PHE A 251 0.03 4.81 4.95
N GLU A 252 -0.12 3.98 5.98
CA GLU A 252 -0.79 2.70 5.94
C GLU A 252 -1.73 2.55 7.15
N LEU A 253 -2.94 2.07 6.89
CA LEU A 253 -3.90 1.60 7.87
C LEU A 253 -3.92 0.07 7.84
N ILE A 254 -3.71 -0.57 8.99
CA ILE A 254 -3.58 -2.04 9.08
C ILE A 254 -4.47 -2.55 10.21
N PRO A 255 -5.43 -3.46 9.96
CA PRO A 255 -6.12 -4.18 11.03
C PRO A 255 -5.12 -5.16 11.66
N ILE A 256 -5.05 -5.22 12.99
CA ILE A 256 -4.06 -6.03 13.70
C ILE A 256 -4.64 -6.97 14.77
N SER A 257 -3.96 -8.09 14.96
CA SER A 257 -4.01 -8.92 16.17
C SER A 257 -2.68 -8.82 16.93
N ALA A 258 -2.62 -9.41 18.13
CA ALA A 258 -1.42 -9.45 18.97
C ALA A 258 -1.15 -10.87 19.46
N GLU A 259 0.11 -11.28 19.43
CA GLU A 259 0.64 -12.55 19.94
C GLU A 259 1.68 -12.27 21.04
N VAL A 260 1.56 -12.96 22.18
CA VAL A 260 2.58 -12.92 23.23
C VAL A 260 3.82 -13.64 22.72
N ALA A 261 4.95 -12.94 22.70
CA ALA A 261 6.17 -13.38 22.04
C ALA A 261 7.40 -12.83 22.77
N PRO A 262 8.51 -13.58 22.94
CA PRO A 262 9.71 -13.13 23.67
C PRO A 262 10.55 -12.13 22.84
N VAL A 263 9.92 -11.04 22.39
CA VAL A 263 10.47 -9.99 21.53
C VAL A 263 10.59 -8.67 22.30
N ILE A 264 11.33 -7.71 21.76
CA ILE A 264 11.59 -6.41 22.42
C ILE A 264 11.20 -5.25 21.51
N ALA A 265 10.82 -4.12 22.08
CA ALA A 265 10.57 -2.89 21.30
C ALA A 265 11.80 -2.55 20.42
N PRO A 266 11.64 -2.45 19.08
CA PRO A 266 12.75 -2.16 18.18
C PRO A 266 13.20 -0.71 18.34
N ARG A 267 14.50 -0.46 18.16
CA ARG A 267 15.12 0.86 18.37
C ARG A 267 16.30 1.10 17.45
N LEU A 268 16.68 2.37 17.26
CA LEU A 268 17.83 2.77 16.44
C LEU A 268 19.08 3.00 17.28
N GLU A 269 20.21 2.43 16.85
CA GLU A 269 21.51 2.51 17.52
C GLU A 269 22.64 2.85 16.54
N ASN A 270 23.69 3.49 17.08
CA ASN A 270 24.94 3.77 16.36
C ASN A 270 25.91 2.60 16.57
N PHE A 271 26.08 1.77 15.53
CA PHE A 271 26.95 0.61 15.51
C PHE A 271 28.32 0.93 14.89
N LYS A 272 29.32 0.08 15.14
CA LYS A 272 30.60 0.02 14.42
C LYS A 272 30.94 -1.43 14.09
N TYR A 273 31.35 -1.72 12.86
CA TYR A 273 31.84 -3.06 12.54
C TYR A 273 33.20 -3.30 13.22
N LYS A 274 33.44 -4.54 13.65
CA LYS A 274 34.61 -4.94 14.48
C LYS A 274 35.98 -4.51 13.92
N ASN A 275 36.07 -4.30 12.61
CA ASN A 275 37.30 -3.93 11.89
C ASN A 275 37.19 -2.56 11.18
N THR A 276 36.20 -1.71 11.47
CA THR A 276 36.04 -0.37 10.86
C THR A 276 35.91 0.73 11.92
N GLN A 277 36.35 1.95 11.58
CA GLN A 277 36.02 3.14 12.38
C GLN A 277 34.72 3.81 11.92
N ASP A 278 34.26 3.51 10.70
CA ASP A 278 33.03 4.03 10.12
C ASP A 278 31.81 3.72 11.01
N PRO A 279 31.01 4.73 11.41
CA PRO A 279 29.75 4.53 12.10
C PRO A 279 28.69 4.00 11.14
N VAL A 280 27.76 3.21 11.67
CA VAL A 280 26.65 2.65 10.90
C VAL A 280 25.38 2.64 11.75
N VAL A 281 24.28 3.21 11.25
CA VAL A 281 23.00 3.11 11.95
C VAL A 281 22.36 1.73 11.71
N ARG A 282 21.88 1.11 12.78
CA ARG A 282 21.11 -0.13 12.73
C ARG A 282 19.82 0.00 13.53
N GLN A 283 18.74 -0.57 13.00
CA GLN A 283 17.55 -0.90 13.79
C GLN A 283 17.82 -2.26 14.44
N VAL A 284 17.93 -2.29 15.77
CA VAL A 284 18.14 -3.52 16.51
C VAL A 284 16.80 -4.21 16.78
N SER A 285 16.87 -5.52 17.02
CA SER A 285 15.70 -6.34 17.40
C SER A 285 14.57 -6.34 16.37
N ILE A 286 14.91 -6.37 15.09
CA ILE A 286 13.96 -6.66 14.00
C ILE A 286 13.55 -8.14 14.12
N GLN A 287 12.26 -8.43 14.14
CA GLN A 287 11.73 -9.81 14.14
C GLN A 287 10.90 -10.01 12.86
N PRO A 288 11.40 -10.74 11.84
CA PRO A 288 10.76 -10.83 10.52
C PRO A 288 9.35 -11.44 10.52
N SER A 289 8.96 -12.11 11.60
CA SER A 289 7.62 -12.67 11.83
C SER A 289 6.59 -11.64 12.33
N CYS A 290 6.98 -10.41 12.67
CA CYS A 290 6.09 -9.37 13.17
C CYS A 290 5.92 -8.22 12.15
N LEU A 291 4.69 -7.76 11.95
CA LEU A 291 4.39 -6.51 11.23
C LEU A 291 4.97 -5.29 11.96
N ALA A 292 4.80 -5.31 13.28
CA ALA A 292 5.33 -4.38 14.26
C ALA A 292 5.34 -5.10 15.61
N HIS A 293 6.11 -4.62 16.58
CA HIS A 293 6.23 -5.28 17.88
C HIS A 293 6.68 -4.32 18.97
N ASP A 294 6.31 -4.67 20.19
CA ASP A 294 6.67 -4.02 21.45
C ASP A 294 7.30 -5.07 22.39
N THR A 295 7.76 -4.66 23.57
CA THR A 295 8.28 -5.60 24.56
C THR A 295 7.24 -6.68 24.93
N ASN A 296 7.66 -7.94 24.79
CA ASN A 296 6.87 -9.17 24.93
C ASN A 296 5.63 -9.31 24.00
N THR A 297 5.47 -8.47 22.97
CA THR A 297 4.27 -8.44 22.09
C THR A 297 4.62 -8.33 20.61
N CYS A 298 4.25 -9.33 19.81
CA CYS A 298 4.32 -9.31 18.36
C CYS A 298 2.94 -8.98 17.78
N TYR A 299 2.83 -8.00 16.87
CA TYR A 299 1.58 -7.66 16.19
C TYR A 299 1.58 -8.19 14.75
N HIS A 300 0.40 -8.63 14.30
CA HIS A 300 0.19 -9.28 13.01
C HIS A 300 -0.95 -8.62 12.25
N ARG A 301 -0.84 -8.55 10.92
CA ARG A 301 -1.95 -8.13 10.06
C ARG A 301 -3.07 -9.15 10.11
N VAL A 302 -4.31 -8.67 10.14
CA VAL A 302 -5.52 -9.44 9.88
C VAL A 302 -6.38 -8.74 8.82
N ASP A 303 -7.33 -9.45 8.22
CA ASP A 303 -8.22 -8.86 7.21
C ASP A 303 -9.07 -7.72 7.79
N PHE A 304 -9.41 -6.76 6.92
CA PHE A 304 -10.43 -5.76 7.22
C PHE A 304 -11.80 -6.43 7.38
N PRO A 305 -12.69 -5.88 8.22
CA PRO A 305 -14.10 -6.29 8.24
C PRO A 305 -14.68 -6.20 6.83
N LYS A 306 -15.39 -7.25 6.40
CA LYS A 306 -15.95 -7.35 5.05
C LYS A 306 -16.78 -6.10 4.71
N GLY A 307 -16.53 -5.54 3.53
CA GLY A 307 -17.26 -4.37 2.99
C GLY A 307 -16.92 -3.02 3.64
N ALA A 308 -16.21 -3.00 4.77
CA ALA A 308 -15.93 -1.77 5.51
C ALA A 308 -15.08 -0.79 4.69
N ARG A 309 -15.40 0.50 4.84
CA ARG A 309 -14.60 1.62 4.35
C ARG A 309 -13.99 2.34 5.54
N ALA A 310 -12.71 2.69 5.46
CA ALA A 310 -12.07 3.54 6.46
C ALA A 310 -12.15 5.00 6.03
N ASN A 311 -12.41 5.87 7.01
CA ASN A 311 -12.37 7.32 6.90
C ASN A 311 -11.25 7.82 7.83
N VAL A 312 -10.17 8.35 7.26
CA VAL A 312 -8.99 8.81 8.01
C VAL A 312 -8.77 10.29 7.73
N LYS A 313 -8.55 11.07 8.80
CA LYS A 313 -8.19 12.49 8.74
C LYS A 313 -6.77 12.68 9.25
N LEU A 314 -5.94 13.32 8.44
CA LEU A 314 -4.52 13.54 8.68
C LEU A 314 -4.23 15.04 8.66
N LYS A 315 -3.53 15.53 9.67
CA LYS A 315 -2.83 16.81 9.63
C LYS A 315 -1.46 16.57 9.00
N LEU A 316 -1.25 17.06 7.78
CA LEU A 316 0.01 16.88 7.03
C LEU A 316 0.67 18.24 6.78
N PRO A 317 2.02 18.32 6.74
CA PRO A 317 2.70 19.52 6.24
C PRO A 317 2.25 19.87 4.83
N ASN A 318 1.97 21.15 4.56
CA ASN A 318 1.58 21.62 3.22
C ASN A 318 2.72 21.53 2.17
N THR A 319 3.91 21.11 2.60
CA THR A 319 5.03 20.70 1.75
C THR A 319 4.91 19.28 1.21
N VAL A 320 3.97 18.47 1.72
CA VAL A 320 3.53 17.20 1.12
C VAL A 320 2.61 17.52 -0.07
N THR A 321 3.22 17.93 -1.18
CA THR A 321 2.51 18.36 -2.40
C THR A 321 2.52 17.29 -3.50
N GLY A 322 1.78 17.55 -4.58
CA GLY A 322 1.80 16.69 -5.76
C GLY A 322 0.78 15.56 -5.68
N TRP A 323 1.17 14.38 -6.13
CA TRP A 323 0.29 13.22 -6.26
C TRP A 323 0.64 12.11 -5.27
N LEU A 324 -0.38 11.35 -4.88
CA LEU A 324 -0.20 10.08 -4.16
C LEU A 324 -0.65 8.90 -5.03
N ASN A 325 0.13 7.83 -5.00
CA ASN A 325 -0.34 6.49 -5.32
C ASN A 325 -1.08 5.90 -4.10
N GLY A 326 -1.96 4.93 -4.30
CA GLY A 326 -2.62 4.26 -3.19
C GLY A 326 -3.16 2.86 -3.50
N ARG A 327 -3.35 2.08 -2.45
CA ARG A 327 -4.05 0.78 -2.49
C ARG A 327 -5.43 0.96 -1.88
N LEU A 328 -6.35 1.55 -2.66
CA LEU A 328 -7.66 2.01 -2.19
C LEU A 328 -8.77 1.67 -3.19
N VAL A 329 -9.95 1.26 -2.70
CA VAL A 329 -11.16 1.05 -3.50
C VAL A 329 -12.13 2.21 -3.31
N LYS A 330 -12.52 2.84 -4.43
CA LYS A 330 -13.38 4.04 -4.48
C LYS A 330 -12.86 5.14 -3.52
N PRO A 331 -11.66 5.70 -3.76
CA PRO A 331 -11.10 6.75 -2.92
C PRO A 331 -11.89 8.06 -3.10
N ASN A 332 -12.57 8.49 -2.04
CA ASN A 332 -13.13 9.84 -1.87
C ASN A 332 -12.13 10.64 -1.02
N VAL A 333 -11.31 11.46 -1.68
CA VAL A 333 -10.26 12.26 -1.02
C VAL A 333 -10.62 13.74 -1.09
N SER A 334 -10.28 14.46 -0.03
CA SER A 334 -10.33 15.92 -0.02
C SER A 334 -9.20 16.51 0.84
N SER A 335 -8.83 17.76 0.55
CA SER A 335 -7.89 18.54 1.35
C SER A 335 -8.43 19.94 1.63
N GLN A 336 -8.05 20.49 2.80
CA GLN A 336 -8.41 21.84 3.27
C GLN A 336 -7.24 22.41 4.08
N PRO A 337 -6.78 23.66 3.85
CA PRO A 337 -5.78 24.27 4.70
C PRO A 337 -6.24 24.38 6.16
N ILE A 338 -5.34 24.09 7.10
CA ILE A 338 -5.52 24.38 8.54
C ILE A 338 -4.90 25.74 8.85
N ASP A 339 -3.67 25.96 8.37
CA ASP A 339 -2.88 27.16 8.59
C ASP A 339 -1.84 27.33 7.46
N ASN A 340 -0.86 28.23 7.63
CA ASN A 340 0.18 28.50 6.62
C ASN A 340 1.23 27.38 6.47
N LEU A 341 1.20 26.33 7.30
CA LEU A 341 2.17 25.24 7.36
C LEU A 341 1.52 23.85 7.22
N TYR A 342 0.24 23.69 7.55
CA TYR A 342 -0.46 22.40 7.55
C TYR A 342 -1.76 22.39 6.72
N ASP A 343 -1.97 21.29 5.99
CA ASP A 343 -3.23 20.91 5.36
C ASP A 343 -3.88 19.76 6.15
N ARG A 344 -5.21 19.79 6.26
CA ARG A 344 -6.03 18.62 6.61
C ARG A 344 -6.30 17.83 5.35
N VAL A 345 -5.92 16.56 5.33
CA VAL A 345 -6.26 15.60 4.26
C VAL A 345 -7.21 14.56 4.82
N THR A 346 -8.37 14.40 4.18
CA THR A 346 -9.38 13.38 4.51
C THR A 346 -9.44 12.35 3.40
N VAL A 347 -9.33 11.07 3.75
CA VAL A 347 -9.35 9.93 2.82
C VAL A 347 -10.40 8.92 3.28
N GLU A 348 -11.45 8.76 2.48
CA GLU A 348 -12.53 7.80 2.71
C GLU A 348 -12.52 6.74 1.60
N ALA A 349 -12.19 5.49 1.95
CA ALA A 349 -11.94 4.42 0.98
C ALA A 349 -12.12 3.01 1.57
N GLY A 350 -12.50 2.05 0.72
CA GLY A 350 -12.38 0.62 1.05
C GLY A 350 -10.95 0.13 0.87
N PRO A 351 -10.54 -0.96 1.56
CA PRO A 351 -9.26 -1.62 1.31
C PRO A 351 -9.21 -2.20 -0.11
N SER A 352 -8.00 -2.31 -0.65
CA SER A 352 -7.73 -2.91 -1.95
C SER A 352 -7.13 -4.30 -1.79
N GLU A 353 -7.70 -5.28 -2.47
CA GLU A 353 -7.17 -6.65 -2.57
C GLU A 353 -6.08 -6.68 -3.65
N ASN A 354 -4.85 -6.38 -3.22
CA ASN A 354 -3.70 -6.14 -4.09
C ASN A 354 -3.15 -7.45 -4.64
N ILE A 355 -2.82 -7.47 -5.93
CA ILE A 355 -2.32 -8.64 -6.63
C ILE A 355 -0.80 -8.59 -6.61
N ILE A 356 -0.16 -9.54 -5.93
CA ILE A 356 1.30 -9.63 -5.89
C ILE A 356 1.75 -10.61 -6.99
N ALA A 357 2.50 -10.12 -7.98
CA ALA A 357 3.13 -10.99 -8.96
C ALA A 357 4.46 -11.50 -8.41
N GLY A 358 4.78 -12.76 -8.68
CA GLY A 358 6.05 -13.34 -8.27
C GLY A 358 6.07 -14.86 -8.25
N GLY A 359 7.19 -15.41 -7.79
CA GLY A 359 7.36 -16.85 -7.59
C GLY A 359 8.82 -17.24 -7.40
N TRP A 360 9.08 -18.53 -7.37
CA TRP A 360 10.42 -19.10 -7.42
C TRP A 360 10.74 -19.55 -8.85
N VAL A 361 11.78 -18.95 -9.45
CA VAL A 361 12.23 -19.26 -10.81
C VAL A 361 13.59 -19.96 -10.78
N ASP A 362 13.91 -20.72 -11.83
CA ASP A 362 15.23 -21.33 -12.01
C ASP A 362 16.24 -20.24 -12.41
N TRP A 363 17.18 -19.89 -11.54
CA TRP A 363 18.20 -18.85 -11.77
C TRP A 363 18.91 -19.05 -13.11
N ALA A 364 19.28 -20.30 -13.44
CA ALA A 364 19.99 -20.65 -14.68
C ALA A 364 19.16 -20.44 -15.98
N LYS A 365 17.87 -20.11 -15.89
CA LYS A 365 17.01 -19.76 -17.04
C LYS A 365 16.76 -18.25 -17.17
N ILE A 366 17.22 -17.43 -16.23
CA ILE A 366 17.00 -15.99 -16.18
C ILE A 366 18.16 -15.27 -16.91
N PRO A 367 17.91 -14.55 -18.01
CA PRO A 367 18.93 -13.74 -18.67
C PRO A 367 19.43 -12.62 -17.76
N GLU A 368 20.74 -12.44 -17.70
CA GLU A 368 21.38 -11.40 -16.88
C GLU A 368 20.85 -9.99 -17.19
N ALA A 369 20.51 -9.72 -18.45
CA ALA A 369 19.92 -8.45 -18.92
C ALA A 369 18.57 -8.08 -18.26
N LEU A 370 17.92 -8.96 -17.49
CA LEU A 370 16.73 -8.62 -16.70
C LEU A 370 17.04 -7.84 -15.41
N PHE A 371 18.32 -7.75 -15.01
CA PHE A 371 18.78 -6.99 -13.85
C PHE A 371 19.44 -5.64 -14.21
N PHE A 372 19.50 -5.30 -15.50
CA PHE A 372 20.15 -4.08 -16.01
C PHE A 372 19.19 -3.22 -16.82
N ASN A 373 19.55 -1.94 -16.96
CA ASN A 373 18.98 -0.99 -17.90
C ASN A 373 19.71 -1.12 -19.26
N ASP A 374 19.17 -0.50 -20.30
CA ASP A 374 19.72 -0.60 -21.66
C ASP A 374 21.11 0.08 -21.82
N ASP A 375 21.56 0.86 -20.81
CA ASP A 375 22.90 1.46 -20.70
C ASP A 375 23.91 0.58 -19.93
N GLY A 376 23.50 -0.58 -19.43
CA GLY A 376 24.34 -1.50 -18.64
C GLY A 376 24.43 -1.17 -17.14
N THR A 377 23.73 -0.15 -16.65
CA THR A 377 23.60 0.10 -15.20
C THR A 377 22.59 -0.88 -14.57
N PRO A 378 22.73 -1.27 -13.28
CA PRO A 378 21.72 -2.08 -12.61
C PRO A 378 20.35 -1.39 -12.59
N ASN A 379 19.29 -2.14 -12.88
CA ASN A 379 17.92 -1.61 -12.87
C ASN A 379 17.29 -1.68 -11.46
N THR A 380 16.01 -1.29 -11.38
CA THR A 380 15.24 -1.22 -10.13
C THR A 380 14.83 -2.58 -9.53
N MET A 381 15.19 -3.71 -10.15
CA MET A 381 15.08 -5.06 -9.58
C MET A 381 16.20 -5.30 -8.55
N GLY A 382 15.99 -4.89 -7.30
CA GLY A 382 16.97 -5.07 -6.22
C GLY A 382 17.17 -6.54 -5.85
N VAL A 383 18.38 -7.07 -6.03
CA VAL A 383 18.74 -8.47 -5.72
C VAL A 383 19.34 -8.59 -4.31
N GLY A 384 18.61 -9.22 -3.39
CA GLY A 384 19.06 -9.52 -2.03
C GLY A 384 20.11 -10.63 -1.99
N ARG A 385 21.39 -10.27 -1.81
CA ARG A 385 22.55 -11.20 -1.79
C ARG A 385 22.47 -12.34 -0.77
N LEU A 386 21.71 -12.19 0.31
CA LEU A 386 21.57 -13.22 1.36
C LEU A 386 20.42 -14.18 1.00
N ASP A 387 19.22 -13.63 0.80
CA ASP A 387 18.00 -14.43 0.62
C ASP A 387 17.78 -14.92 -0.80
N GLY A 388 18.51 -14.40 -1.80
CA GLY A 388 18.36 -14.83 -3.20
C GLY A 388 16.96 -14.50 -3.73
N ALA A 389 16.47 -13.31 -3.39
CA ALA A 389 15.24 -12.74 -3.88
C ALA A 389 15.53 -11.45 -4.65
N ALA A 390 14.89 -11.27 -5.81
CA ALA A 390 14.86 -10.04 -6.59
C ALA A 390 13.50 -9.36 -6.43
N GLY A 391 13.49 -8.12 -5.97
CA GLY A 391 12.25 -7.38 -5.70
C GLY A 391 12.23 -6.03 -6.39
N MET A 392 11.05 -5.59 -6.81
CA MET A 392 10.81 -4.23 -7.30
C MET A 392 9.48 -3.70 -6.79
N TYR A 393 9.44 -2.40 -6.50
CA TYR A 393 8.26 -1.72 -6.00
C TYR A 393 7.23 -1.52 -7.12
N SER A 394 5.96 -1.88 -6.91
CA SER A 394 4.90 -1.83 -7.94
C SER A 394 4.75 -0.48 -8.65
N GLY A 395 5.12 0.63 -7.99
CA GLY A 395 5.05 1.99 -8.52
C GLY A 395 6.42 2.66 -8.76
N SER A 396 7.51 1.90 -8.96
CA SER A 396 8.80 2.48 -9.34
C SER A 396 8.87 2.85 -10.83
N VAL A 397 9.85 3.68 -11.19
CA VAL A 397 10.20 3.87 -12.61
C VAL A 397 10.58 2.51 -13.21
N GLY A 398 10.08 2.24 -14.42
CA GLY A 398 10.27 0.96 -15.13
C GLY A 398 9.47 -0.22 -14.56
N ALA A 399 8.55 -0.02 -13.62
CA ALA A 399 7.86 -1.13 -12.95
C ALA A 399 7.05 -2.02 -13.90
N ILE A 400 6.35 -1.42 -14.86
CA ILE A 400 5.53 -2.13 -15.85
C ILE A 400 6.44 -2.79 -16.88
N GLU A 401 7.44 -2.06 -17.38
CA GLU A 401 8.37 -2.52 -18.41
C GLU A 401 9.12 -3.77 -17.96
N ASN A 402 9.60 -3.78 -16.71
CA ASN A 402 10.20 -4.97 -16.11
C ASN A 402 9.15 -6.06 -15.84
N TYR A 403 7.93 -5.75 -15.38
CA TYR A 403 6.90 -6.78 -15.22
C TYR A 403 6.62 -7.55 -16.52
N LEU A 404 6.51 -6.84 -17.65
CA LEU A 404 6.28 -7.47 -18.95
C LEU A 404 7.47 -8.30 -19.43
N LYS A 405 8.72 -7.87 -19.14
CA LYS A 405 9.92 -8.69 -19.37
C LYS A 405 9.91 -9.98 -18.51
N TRP A 406 9.46 -9.88 -17.25
CA TRP A 406 9.47 -10.97 -16.26
C TRP A 406 8.28 -11.94 -16.35
N GLN A 407 7.11 -11.51 -16.88
CA GLN A 407 5.87 -12.29 -16.92
C GLN A 407 6.05 -13.69 -17.51
N GLN A 408 6.86 -13.84 -18.56
CA GLN A 408 7.16 -15.14 -19.20
C GLN A 408 7.84 -16.17 -18.27
N TYR A 409 8.50 -15.73 -17.20
CA TYR A 409 9.15 -16.59 -16.21
C TYR A 409 8.30 -16.84 -14.96
N LEU A 410 7.38 -15.92 -14.64
CA LEU A 410 6.45 -16.02 -13.51
C LEU A 410 5.15 -16.76 -13.88
N GLY A 411 4.76 -16.70 -15.15
CA GLY A 411 3.49 -17.21 -15.63
C GLY A 411 2.30 -16.31 -15.27
N GLU A 412 1.09 -16.85 -15.47
CA GLU A 412 -0.16 -16.09 -15.42
C GLU A 412 -0.87 -16.10 -14.06
N LYS A 413 -0.23 -16.66 -13.02
CA LYS A 413 -0.79 -16.71 -11.66
C LYS A 413 -0.18 -15.64 -10.76
N ALA A 414 -0.99 -15.04 -9.90
CA ALA A 414 -0.52 -14.24 -8.79
C ALA A 414 0.17 -15.13 -7.73
N LEU A 415 1.19 -14.60 -7.09
CA LEU A 415 1.87 -15.26 -5.97
C LEU A 415 1.01 -15.22 -4.71
N LEU A 416 0.48 -14.04 -4.42
CA LEU A 416 -0.41 -13.75 -3.29
C LEU A 416 -1.45 -12.71 -3.68
N LYS A 417 -2.49 -12.60 -2.87
CA LYS A 417 -3.36 -11.42 -2.83
C LYS A 417 -3.38 -10.89 -1.40
N THR A 418 -3.13 -9.59 -1.20
CA THR A 418 -2.98 -8.99 0.14
C THR A 418 -3.89 -7.77 0.29
N GLN A 419 -4.63 -7.69 1.39
CA GLN A 419 -5.43 -6.51 1.68
C GLN A 419 -4.53 -5.35 2.14
N GLY A 420 -4.61 -4.23 1.43
CA GLY A 420 -3.91 -2.99 1.80
C GLY A 420 -4.86 -1.81 1.84
N TRP A 421 -4.54 -0.85 2.70
CA TRP A 421 -5.09 0.50 2.69
C TRP A 421 -3.92 1.46 2.86
N THR A 422 -3.38 1.94 1.74
CA THR A 422 -2.19 2.80 1.72
C THR A 422 -2.37 4.03 0.84
N ILE A 423 -1.63 5.07 1.19
CA ILE A 423 -1.32 6.21 0.33
C ILE A 423 0.18 6.54 0.44
N SER A 424 0.83 6.81 -0.69
CA SER A 424 2.27 7.11 -0.76
C SER A 424 2.56 8.12 -1.85
N SER A 425 3.55 9.00 -1.67
CA SER A 425 3.99 9.94 -2.71
C SER A 425 4.34 9.20 -4.01
N THR A 426 3.95 9.80 -5.13
CA THR A 426 4.44 9.37 -6.45
C THR A 426 5.96 9.48 -6.55
N VAL A 427 6.60 8.55 -7.26
CA VAL A 427 8.05 8.57 -7.54
C VAL A 427 8.38 9.56 -8.68
N VAL A 428 7.40 9.83 -9.55
CA VAL A 428 7.51 10.81 -10.64
C VAL A 428 6.48 11.92 -10.41
N GLU A 429 6.96 13.17 -10.34
CA GLU A 429 6.10 14.36 -10.25
C GLU A 429 5.31 14.60 -11.54
N ALA A 430 4.15 15.25 -11.43
CA ALA A 430 3.39 15.69 -12.59
C ALA A 430 4.09 16.88 -13.26
N THR A 431 4.43 16.73 -14.54
CA THR A 431 5.21 17.71 -15.33
C THR A 431 4.36 18.71 -16.12
N ASP A 432 3.03 18.65 -15.98
CA ASP A 432 2.12 19.57 -16.65
C ASP A 432 2.04 20.93 -15.96
N SER A 433 1.69 21.97 -16.73
CA SER A 433 1.62 23.36 -16.26
C SER A 433 0.49 23.61 -15.24
N CYS A 434 -0.49 22.71 -15.12
CA CYS A 434 -1.58 22.84 -14.16
C CYS A 434 -1.16 22.33 -12.77
N ALA A 435 -0.42 21.21 -12.72
CA ALA A 435 0.21 20.72 -11.50
C ALA A 435 1.27 21.70 -10.96
N ALA A 436 2.09 22.28 -11.84
CA ALA A 436 3.24 23.12 -11.48
C ALA A 436 2.91 24.40 -10.68
N THR A 437 1.66 24.85 -10.67
CA THR A 437 1.23 26.08 -9.95
C THR A 437 0.52 25.80 -8.61
N ALA A 438 0.19 24.54 -8.32
CA ALA A 438 -0.73 24.21 -7.25
C ALA A 438 -0.02 23.79 -5.93
N LYS A 439 -0.41 24.43 -4.83
CA LYS A 439 0.04 24.10 -3.46
C LYS A 439 -0.74 22.92 -2.88
N GLY A 440 -0.12 22.18 -1.97
CA GLY A 440 -0.71 21.03 -1.27
C GLY A 440 -0.92 19.82 -2.19
N LEU A 441 -1.78 18.90 -1.74
CA LEU A 441 -2.17 17.71 -2.49
C LEU A 441 -2.94 18.07 -3.78
N LEU A 442 -2.64 17.37 -4.87
CA LEU A 442 -3.27 17.52 -6.19
C LEU A 442 -4.31 16.45 -6.50
N GLY A 443 -3.96 15.20 -6.17
CA GLY A 443 -4.76 14.02 -6.47
C GLY A 443 -4.20 12.75 -5.85
N VAL A 444 -5.05 11.72 -5.84
CA VAL A 444 -4.71 10.35 -5.42
C VAL A 444 -5.18 9.41 -6.51
N VAL A 445 -4.25 8.64 -7.07
CA VAL A 445 -4.52 7.54 -8.01
C VAL A 445 -4.32 6.20 -7.30
N ALA A 446 -5.21 5.25 -7.53
CA ALA A 446 -5.21 3.97 -6.82
C ALA A 446 -5.49 2.79 -7.75
N SER A 447 -4.88 1.64 -7.47
CA SER A 447 -5.14 0.38 -8.17
C SER A 447 -4.65 -0.82 -7.35
N ASN A 448 -5.21 -2.02 -7.61
CA ASN A 448 -4.76 -3.28 -7.04
C ASN A 448 -3.65 -4.00 -7.84
N ALA A 449 -3.18 -3.43 -8.96
CA ALA A 449 -2.23 -4.07 -9.89
C ALA A 449 -0.83 -4.37 -9.31
N SER A 450 -0.14 -5.37 -9.86
CA SER A 450 1.21 -5.76 -9.45
C SER A 450 2.29 -4.76 -9.88
N ALA A 451 2.07 -4.09 -11.02
CA ALA A 451 2.87 -2.97 -11.50
C ALA A 451 1.96 -1.86 -12.06
N TYR A 452 2.32 -0.60 -11.89
CA TYR A 452 1.54 0.57 -12.34
C TYR A 452 2.42 1.81 -12.61
N SER A 453 1.87 2.82 -13.28
CA SER A 453 2.60 4.05 -13.60
C SER A 453 3.13 4.75 -12.32
N PRO A 454 4.41 5.19 -12.27
CA PRO A 454 5.04 5.70 -11.04
C PRO A 454 4.58 7.10 -10.59
N GLY A 455 3.74 7.75 -11.38
CA GLY A 455 3.33 9.15 -11.25
C GLY A 455 1.85 9.36 -11.48
N ALA A 456 1.44 10.62 -11.63
CA ALA A 456 0.08 10.99 -12.01
C ALA A 456 -0.37 10.33 -13.33
N PRO A 457 -1.69 10.15 -13.55
CA PRO A 457 -2.24 9.90 -14.90
C PRO A 457 -1.81 11.00 -15.88
N THR A 458 -1.23 10.61 -17.01
CA THR A 458 -0.69 11.55 -18.01
C THR A 458 -1.82 12.15 -18.83
N PHE A 459 -1.94 13.48 -18.89
CA PHE A 459 -2.97 14.13 -19.69
C PHE A 459 -2.60 14.19 -21.18
N ASN A 460 -3.32 13.43 -22.01
CA ASN A 460 -3.24 13.48 -23.46
C ASN A 460 -4.21 14.54 -24.01
N LYS A 461 -3.64 15.61 -24.58
CA LYS A 461 -4.38 16.75 -25.15
C LYS A 461 -5.17 16.41 -26.43
N GLU A 462 -4.74 15.41 -27.19
CA GLU A 462 -5.34 15.03 -28.48
C GLU A 462 -6.61 14.20 -28.28
N SER A 463 -6.55 13.16 -27.45
CA SER A 463 -7.71 12.34 -27.09
C SER A 463 -8.61 12.98 -26.03
N GLN A 464 -8.10 14.01 -25.32
CA GLN A 464 -8.70 14.58 -24.11
C GLN A 464 -8.89 13.51 -23.03
N THR A 465 -7.82 12.78 -22.71
CA THR A 465 -7.84 11.68 -21.73
C THR A 465 -6.74 11.81 -20.69
N LEU A 466 -7.02 11.30 -19.49
CA LEU A 466 -5.99 10.96 -18.49
C LEU A 466 -5.63 9.49 -18.67
N ASP A 467 -4.39 9.25 -19.06
CA ASP A 467 -3.85 7.93 -19.41
C ASP A 467 -3.03 7.36 -18.24
N TYR A 468 -3.38 6.18 -17.75
CA TYR A 468 -2.69 5.47 -16.67
C TYR A 468 -2.50 4.00 -17.06
N ARG A 469 -1.33 3.40 -16.76
CA ARG A 469 -1.02 2.02 -17.15
C ARG A 469 -0.93 1.13 -15.92
N VAL A 470 -1.42 -0.09 -16.04
CA VAL A 470 -1.39 -1.11 -14.97
C VAL A 470 -1.15 -2.51 -15.56
N ALA A 471 -0.50 -3.38 -14.81
CA ALA A 471 -0.28 -4.78 -15.18
C ALA A 471 -0.28 -5.70 -13.94
N ALA A 472 -0.81 -6.91 -14.09
CA ALA A 472 -0.83 -7.97 -13.08
C ALA A 472 -1.05 -9.33 -13.77
N PRO A 473 -0.82 -10.46 -13.10
CA PRO A 473 -1.12 -11.79 -13.64
C PRO A 473 -2.62 -11.99 -13.85
N HIS A 474 -3.02 -12.71 -14.92
CA HIS A 474 -4.43 -12.89 -15.26
C HIS A 474 -5.24 -13.66 -14.20
N PHE A 475 -4.62 -14.54 -13.42
CA PHE A 475 -5.31 -15.40 -12.44
C PHE A 475 -4.84 -15.18 -11.00
N ALA A 476 -5.74 -15.42 -10.05
CA ALA A 476 -5.43 -15.50 -8.63
C ALA A 476 -4.47 -16.70 -8.33
N PRO A 477 -3.98 -16.87 -7.08
CA PRO A 477 -3.05 -17.94 -6.74
C PRO A 477 -3.57 -19.37 -6.99
N ASP A 478 -4.89 -19.58 -7.08
CA ASP A 478 -5.47 -20.84 -7.55
C ASP A 478 -5.11 -21.15 -9.02
N GLY A 479 -4.95 -20.11 -9.85
CA GLY A 479 -4.79 -20.19 -11.30
C GLY A 479 -6.07 -20.52 -12.06
N VAL A 480 -7.23 -20.21 -11.49
CA VAL A 480 -8.55 -20.47 -12.09
C VAL A 480 -9.44 -19.23 -11.99
N THR A 481 -9.42 -18.52 -10.85
CA THR A 481 -10.18 -17.29 -10.66
C THR A 481 -9.51 -16.13 -11.38
N GLU A 482 -10.21 -15.43 -12.28
CA GLU A 482 -9.69 -14.22 -12.94
C GLU A 482 -9.36 -13.12 -11.91
N ASN A 483 -8.17 -12.52 -12.02
CA ASN A 483 -7.87 -11.29 -11.32
C ASN A 483 -8.58 -10.12 -12.00
N LEU A 484 -9.53 -9.52 -11.27
CA LEU A 484 -10.23 -8.32 -11.70
C LEU A 484 -9.53 -7.07 -11.17
N GLY A 485 -9.33 -6.11 -12.07
CA GLY A 485 -8.67 -4.86 -11.80
C GLY A 485 -9.58 -3.82 -11.16
N THR A 486 -8.99 -3.03 -10.27
CA THR A 486 -9.57 -1.82 -9.71
C THR A 486 -8.74 -0.61 -10.12
N TYR A 487 -9.42 0.51 -10.32
CA TYR A 487 -8.83 1.82 -10.55
C TYR A 487 -9.66 2.86 -9.79
N GLY A 488 -8.99 3.72 -9.03
CA GLY A 488 -9.60 4.83 -8.31
C GLY A 488 -8.84 6.11 -8.63
N LEU A 489 -9.57 7.22 -8.76
CA LEU A 489 -8.97 8.54 -8.95
C LEU A 489 -9.77 9.56 -8.16
N SER A 490 -9.09 10.27 -7.26
CA SER A 490 -9.54 11.54 -6.67
C SER A 490 -8.62 12.64 -7.17
N MET A 491 -9.16 13.79 -7.58
CA MET A 491 -8.39 14.97 -7.97
C MET A 491 -9.16 16.26 -7.70
N ARG A 492 -8.46 17.38 -7.56
CA ARG A 492 -9.10 18.68 -7.35
C ARG A 492 -9.85 19.18 -8.58
N SER A 493 -10.93 19.91 -8.33
CA SER A 493 -11.73 20.58 -9.36
C SER A 493 -10.94 21.61 -10.16
N ASP A 494 -9.97 22.32 -9.56
CA ASP A 494 -9.15 23.32 -10.24
C ASP A 494 -8.12 22.70 -11.19
N LEU A 495 -7.54 21.56 -10.81
CA LEU A 495 -6.70 20.75 -11.70
C LEU A 495 -7.50 20.22 -12.90
N VAL A 496 -8.75 19.75 -12.69
CA VAL A 496 -9.66 19.38 -13.78
C VAL A 496 -9.95 20.56 -14.71
N GLN A 497 -10.32 21.71 -14.13
CA GLN A 497 -10.64 22.94 -14.88
C GLN A 497 -9.45 23.38 -15.76
N CYS A 498 -8.24 23.34 -15.21
CA CYS A 498 -7.02 23.72 -15.94
C CYS A 498 -6.66 22.71 -17.04
N LEU A 499 -6.61 21.41 -16.74
CA LEU A 499 -6.20 20.39 -17.72
C LEU A 499 -7.12 20.34 -18.94
N TYR A 500 -8.44 20.39 -18.72
CA TYR A 500 -9.44 20.31 -19.80
C TYR A 500 -9.84 21.69 -20.37
N GLY A 501 -9.30 22.79 -19.84
CA GLY A 501 -9.62 24.15 -20.29
C GLY A 501 -11.08 24.58 -20.03
N VAL A 502 -11.71 24.02 -19.00
CA VAL A 502 -13.15 24.19 -18.71
C VAL A 502 -13.40 25.08 -17.49
N LYS A 503 -14.41 25.96 -17.57
CA LYS A 503 -14.81 26.79 -16.41
C LYS A 503 -15.47 25.99 -15.28
N GLU A 504 -16.19 24.93 -15.63
CA GLU A 504 -16.80 24.00 -14.69
C GLU A 504 -16.33 22.59 -14.98
N VAL A 505 -16.05 21.83 -13.92
CA VAL A 505 -15.89 20.38 -13.96
C VAL A 505 -17.08 19.78 -14.72
N PRO A 506 -16.90 18.79 -15.61
CA PRO A 506 -18.02 18.09 -16.25
C PRO A 506 -18.90 17.31 -15.25
N VAL A 507 -20.13 16.96 -15.62
CA VAL A 507 -21.04 16.15 -14.78
C VAL A 507 -21.09 14.67 -15.19
N LYS A 508 -20.34 14.29 -16.24
CA LYS A 508 -20.21 12.91 -16.73
C LYS A 508 -18.75 12.60 -17.06
N VAL A 509 -18.43 11.31 -17.05
CA VAL A 509 -17.11 10.76 -17.44
C VAL A 509 -17.34 9.46 -18.19
N GLU A 510 -16.55 9.25 -19.23
CA GLU A 510 -16.41 7.98 -19.92
C GLU A 510 -15.01 7.43 -19.59
N ILE A 511 -14.94 6.21 -19.05
CA ILE A 511 -13.67 5.51 -18.87
C ILE A 511 -13.60 4.42 -19.93
N SER A 512 -12.67 4.59 -20.85
CA SER A 512 -12.31 3.57 -21.83
C SER A 512 -11.12 2.77 -21.29
N ILE A 513 -11.21 1.44 -21.39
CA ILE A 513 -10.17 0.53 -20.92
C ILE A 513 -9.67 -0.21 -22.14
N THR A 514 -8.49 0.15 -22.63
CA THR A 514 -7.89 -0.49 -23.80
C THR A 514 -6.95 -1.59 -23.34
N SER A 515 -7.45 -2.83 -23.36
CA SER A 515 -6.68 -4.06 -23.24
C SER A 515 -5.80 -4.24 -24.50
N GLY A 516 -4.51 -4.52 -24.30
CA GLY A 516 -3.55 -4.59 -25.41
C GLY A 516 -3.75 -5.76 -26.39
N SER A 517 -4.60 -6.74 -26.06
CA SER A 517 -4.76 -7.99 -26.82
C SER A 517 -6.07 -8.13 -27.59
N SER A 518 -7.13 -7.38 -27.24
CA SER A 518 -8.46 -7.55 -27.83
C SER A 518 -9.13 -6.26 -28.31
N GLY A 519 -8.73 -5.09 -27.80
CA GLY A 519 -9.42 -3.82 -28.08
C GLY A 519 -10.85 -3.73 -27.51
N GLU A 520 -11.34 -4.77 -26.81
CA GLU A 520 -12.65 -4.77 -26.18
C GLU A 520 -12.66 -3.86 -24.95
N SER A 521 -13.20 -2.65 -25.12
CA SER A 521 -13.56 -1.79 -23.99
C SER A 521 -14.73 -2.40 -23.20
N ARG A 522 -14.42 -3.33 -22.28
CA ARG A 522 -15.35 -3.74 -21.22
C ARG A 522 -15.75 -2.50 -20.42
N GLY A 523 -16.94 -1.98 -20.68
CA GLY A 523 -17.45 -0.76 -20.07
C GLY A 523 -17.67 -0.93 -18.57
N SER A 524 -16.67 -0.56 -17.77
CA SER A 524 -16.81 -0.45 -16.32
C SER A 524 -17.94 0.52 -15.98
N THR A 525 -18.67 0.24 -14.90
CA THR A 525 -19.54 1.25 -14.28
C THR A 525 -18.68 2.43 -13.83
N VAL A 526 -18.93 3.61 -14.38
CA VAL A 526 -18.29 4.87 -13.97
C VAL A 526 -19.32 5.73 -13.27
N SER A 527 -19.01 6.12 -12.04
CA SER A 527 -19.76 7.15 -11.33
C SER A 527 -18.81 8.31 -11.05
N LEU A 528 -19.08 9.47 -11.65
CA LEU A 528 -18.43 10.71 -11.25
C LEU A 528 -19.17 11.28 -10.05
N PHE A 529 -18.42 11.59 -9.00
CA PHE A 529 -18.92 12.28 -7.82
C PHE A 529 -18.09 13.54 -7.54
N ARG A 530 -18.66 14.45 -6.76
CA ARG A 530 -17.99 15.65 -6.24
C ARG A 530 -18.10 15.68 -4.72
N ASN A 531 -17.04 16.13 -4.06
CA ASN A 531 -16.99 16.37 -2.63
C ASN A 531 -16.32 17.74 -2.40
N GLY A 532 -17.14 18.80 -2.31
CA GLY A 532 -16.64 20.18 -2.32
C GLY A 532 -15.79 20.48 -3.56
N ASN A 533 -14.54 20.92 -3.34
CA ASN A 533 -13.58 21.25 -4.40
C ASN A 533 -12.83 20.03 -4.97
N TRP A 534 -13.31 18.81 -4.70
CA TRP A 534 -12.72 17.56 -5.17
C TRP A 534 -13.69 16.74 -6.02
N VAL A 535 -13.11 15.99 -6.96
CA VAL A 535 -13.77 15.17 -7.97
C VAL A 535 -13.24 13.76 -7.82
N TYR A 536 -14.12 12.75 -7.74
CA TYR A 536 -13.70 11.36 -7.64
C TYR A 536 -14.49 10.42 -8.54
N LEU A 537 -13.81 9.34 -8.95
CA LEU A 537 -14.32 8.27 -9.81
C LEU A 537 -13.66 6.93 -9.49
N SER A 538 -14.25 5.87 -10.03
CA SER A 538 -13.71 4.51 -9.98
C SER A 538 -14.02 3.72 -11.26
N ALA A 539 -13.19 2.73 -11.55
CA ALA A 539 -13.48 1.66 -12.50
C ALA A 539 -13.06 0.30 -11.91
N GLU A 540 -13.85 -0.73 -12.15
CA GLU A 540 -13.71 -2.06 -11.53
C GLU A 540 -14.11 -3.16 -12.53
N GLY A 541 -13.53 -4.36 -12.42
CA GLY A 541 -13.95 -5.53 -13.20
C GLY A 541 -13.29 -5.69 -14.58
N PHE A 542 -12.20 -4.96 -14.85
CA PHE A 542 -11.39 -5.16 -16.05
C PHE A 542 -10.32 -6.26 -15.86
N THR A 543 -9.79 -6.81 -16.95
CA THR A 543 -8.75 -7.86 -16.93
C THR A 543 -7.36 -7.32 -17.30
N PHE A 544 -6.31 -8.02 -16.91
CA PHE A 544 -4.93 -7.52 -16.90
C PHE A 544 -4.05 -7.89 -18.11
N SER A 545 -4.56 -7.82 -19.34
CA SER A 545 -3.71 -7.97 -20.54
C SER A 545 -2.92 -6.66 -20.85
N SER A 546 -2.11 -6.21 -19.90
CA SER A 546 -1.35 -4.94 -19.94
C SER A 546 -2.19 -3.68 -20.28
N PRO A 547 -3.36 -3.46 -19.66
CA PRO A 547 -4.28 -2.41 -20.09
C PRO A 547 -3.71 -0.99 -19.89
N THR A 548 -3.99 -0.14 -20.87
CA THR A 548 -3.97 1.33 -20.67
C THR A 548 -5.39 1.77 -20.32
N LEU A 549 -5.52 2.41 -19.17
CA LEU A 549 -6.75 3.04 -18.68
C LEU A 549 -6.77 4.47 -19.23
N LYS A 550 -7.83 4.85 -19.94
CA LYS A 550 -8.00 6.18 -20.53
C LYS A 550 -9.32 6.80 -20.04
N VAL A 551 -9.21 7.75 -19.12
CA VAL A 551 -10.36 8.48 -18.54
C VAL A 551 -10.64 9.74 -19.35
N LYS A 552 -11.84 9.87 -19.93
CA LYS A 552 -12.30 11.06 -20.64
C LYS A 552 -13.42 11.75 -19.85
N LEU A 553 -13.19 12.99 -19.41
CA LEU A 553 -14.28 13.79 -18.84
C LEU A 553 -15.19 14.28 -19.98
N VAL A 554 -16.51 14.20 -19.81
CA VAL A 554 -17.48 14.50 -20.87
C VAL A 554 -18.49 15.54 -20.37
N GLN A 555 -18.44 16.73 -20.98
CA GLN A 555 -19.51 17.71 -20.79
C GLN A 555 -20.77 17.21 -21.52
N PRO A 556 -21.98 17.33 -20.92
CA PRO A 556 -23.21 17.30 -21.69
C PRO A 556 -23.16 18.40 -22.75
N GLU A 557 -23.63 18.13 -23.96
CA GLU A 557 -23.82 19.19 -24.95
C GLU A 557 -24.71 20.28 -24.35
N ALA A 558 -24.25 21.53 -24.42
CA ALA A 558 -25.05 22.66 -23.97
C ALA A 558 -26.31 22.74 -24.83
N VAL A 559 -27.49 22.65 -24.19
CA VAL A 559 -28.76 22.97 -24.84
C VAL A 559 -28.65 24.43 -25.29
N LYS A 560 -28.62 24.65 -26.60
CA LYS A 560 -28.45 25.98 -27.18
C LYS A 560 -29.65 26.85 -26.81
N THR A 561 -29.51 27.65 -25.77
CA THR A 561 -30.35 28.82 -25.52
C THR A 561 -30.05 29.85 -26.59
N GLU A 562 -30.80 29.79 -27.70
CA GLU A 562 -30.75 30.84 -28.71
C GLU A 562 -31.12 32.18 -28.06
N ALA A 563 -30.15 33.09 -28.04
CA ALA A 563 -30.34 34.41 -27.46
C ALA A 563 -31.35 35.19 -28.31
N VAL A 564 -32.54 35.45 -27.74
CA VAL A 564 -33.58 36.24 -28.39
C VAL A 564 -33.05 37.67 -28.59
N LYS A 565 -32.58 37.96 -29.81
CA LYS A 565 -32.37 39.33 -30.25
C LYS A 565 -33.73 39.95 -30.55
N THR A 566 -34.10 40.94 -29.76
CA THR A 566 -35.30 41.74 -30.00
C THR A 566 -35.07 42.65 -31.20
N GLU A 567 -35.63 42.30 -32.36
CA GLU A 567 -35.66 43.16 -33.54
C GLU A 567 -37.11 43.24 -34.06
N VAL A 568 -37.56 44.44 -34.43
CA VAL A 568 -38.99 44.77 -34.41
C VAL A 568 -39.61 44.73 -35.80
N ALA A 569 -40.59 43.83 -35.93
CA ALA A 569 -41.69 43.84 -36.90
C ALA A 569 -41.37 43.99 -38.41
N LYS A 570 -41.63 42.91 -39.15
CA LYS A 570 -42.65 42.97 -40.21
C LYS A 570 -43.37 41.63 -40.39
N THR A 571 -44.67 41.72 -40.65
CA THR A 571 -45.59 40.60 -40.82
C THR A 571 -45.61 40.16 -42.28
N GLU A 572 -45.55 38.85 -42.59
CA GLU A 572 -46.67 38.11 -43.22
C GLU A 572 -46.37 36.65 -43.65
N VAL A 573 -47.45 35.87 -43.71
CA VAL A 573 -47.70 34.54 -44.31
C VAL A 573 -46.75 33.35 -43.99
N ALA A 574 -47.38 32.35 -43.34
CA ALA A 574 -46.78 31.12 -42.84
C ALA A 574 -46.35 30.06 -43.87
N ALA A 575 -45.40 29.22 -43.46
CA ALA A 575 -45.22 27.84 -43.92
C ALA A 575 -44.98 26.91 -42.70
N ALA A 576 -45.40 25.64 -42.78
CA ALA A 576 -45.59 24.80 -41.59
C ALA A 576 -44.30 24.16 -40.99
N PRO A 577 -44.21 24.00 -39.65
CA PRO A 577 -43.02 23.45 -39.00
C PRO A 577 -42.90 21.91 -39.11
N LYS A 578 -41.69 21.40 -39.29
CA LYS A 578 -41.39 19.96 -39.24
C LYS A 578 -41.32 19.48 -37.78
N LYS A 579 -42.05 18.41 -37.45
CA LYS A 579 -42.14 17.85 -36.09
C LYS A 579 -40.80 17.27 -35.61
N VAL A 580 -40.42 17.61 -34.38
CA VAL A 580 -39.44 16.84 -33.59
C VAL A 580 -39.98 15.43 -33.37
N VAL A 581 -39.18 14.41 -33.66
CA VAL A 581 -39.62 13.00 -33.60
C VAL A 581 -39.33 12.42 -32.21
N ALA A 582 -40.38 12.22 -31.42
CA ALA A 582 -40.26 11.64 -30.09
C ALA A 582 -39.72 10.21 -30.13
N ILE A 583 -38.58 9.97 -29.45
CA ILE A 583 -37.99 8.64 -29.29
C ILE A 583 -38.90 7.80 -28.41
N LYS A 584 -39.35 6.64 -28.93
CA LYS A 584 -40.14 5.65 -28.20
C LYS A 584 -39.24 4.50 -27.76
N VAL A 585 -39.59 3.87 -26.66
CA VAL A 585 -38.93 2.65 -26.16
C VAL A 585 -39.96 1.53 -26.08
N ILE A 586 -39.64 0.36 -26.62
CA ILE A 586 -40.46 -0.85 -26.53
C ILE A 586 -39.71 -1.96 -25.78
N SER A 587 -40.47 -2.86 -25.16
CA SER A 587 -39.93 -4.12 -24.66
C SER A 587 -40.20 -5.23 -25.69
N CYS A 588 -39.23 -6.11 -25.85
CA CYS A 588 -39.24 -7.19 -26.81
C CYS A 588 -38.82 -8.48 -26.09
N ALA A 589 -39.62 -9.54 -26.19
CA ALA A 589 -39.39 -10.82 -25.54
C ALA A 589 -39.13 -11.93 -26.56
N LYS A 590 -38.15 -12.78 -26.27
CA LYS A 590 -37.95 -14.08 -26.91
C LYS A 590 -37.77 -15.11 -25.80
N ASP A 591 -38.68 -16.08 -25.72
CA ASP A 591 -38.72 -17.09 -24.68
C ASP A 591 -38.67 -16.44 -23.27
N LYS A 592 -37.69 -16.76 -22.42
CA LYS A 592 -37.50 -16.11 -21.11
C LYS A 592 -36.71 -14.80 -21.16
N ILE A 593 -36.15 -14.42 -22.31
CA ILE A 593 -35.24 -13.26 -22.47
C ILE A 593 -36.04 -12.00 -22.85
N ASN A 594 -35.87 -10.93 -22.08
CA ASN A 594 -36.50 -9.62 -22.33
C ASN A 594 -35.40 -8.60 -22.72
N LYS A 595 -35.61 -7.85 -23.82
CA LYS A 595 -34.71 -6.81 -24.33
C LYS A 595 -35.49 -5.52 -24.59
N LYS A 596 -34.96 -4.37 -24.18
CA LYS A 596 -35.54 -3.05 -24.51
C LYS A 596 -34.91 -2.51 -25.80
N VAL A 597 -35.69 -1.80 -26.61
CA VAL A 597 -35.25 -1.19 -27.88
C VAL A 597 -35.82 0.23 -27.96
N SER A 598 -34.95 1.22 -28.20
CA SER A 598 -35.29 2.63 -28.36
C SER A 598 -35.15 3.08 -29.82
N GLY A 599 -35.90 4.11 -30.23
CA GLY A 599 -35.74 4.77 -31.53
C GLY A 599 -36.93 5.65 -31.91
N ALA A 600 -36.86 6.29 -33.07
CA ALA A 600 -37.98 7.06 -33.64
C ALA A 600 -39.21 6.16 -33.93
N ASN A 601 -38.97 4.94 -34.40
CA ASN A 601 -40.01 3.93 -34.64
C ASN A 601 -39.42 2.52 -34.43
N PRO A 602 -39.19 2.10 -33.17
CA PRO A 602 -38.43 0.90 -32.87
C PRO A 602 -39.21 -0.37 -33.25
N LYS A 603 -38.49 -1.38 -33.73
CA LYS A 603 -39.00 -2.73 -34.00
C LYS A 603 -38.21 -3.75 -33.18
N CYS A 604 -38.84 -4.87 -32.83
CA CYS A 604 -38.13 -5.95 -32.16
C CYS A 604 -37.17 -6.67 -33.11
N PRO A 605 -35.99 -7.13 -32.63
CA PRO A 605 -35.07 -7.93 -33.44
C PRO A 605 -35.70 -9.23 -33.93
N ALA A 606 -35.14 -9.83 -34.99
CA ALA A 606 -35.63 -11.11 -35.53
C ALA A 606 -35.76 -12.18 -34.42
N GLY A 607 -36.93 -12.81 -34.35
CA GLY A 607 -37.26 -13.81 -33.32
C GLY A 607 -37.75 -13.25 -31.98
N TYR A 608 -37.76 -11.93 -31.75
CA TYR A 608 -38.37 -11.31 -30.56
C TYR A 608 -39.76 -10.74 -30.90
N LYS A 609 -40.76 -11.02 -30.06
CA LYS A 609 -42.10 -10.41 -30.14
C LYS A 609 -42.18 -9.18 -29.24
N LYS A 610 -42.98 -8.17 -29.59
CA LYS A 610 -43.22 -7.02 -28.72
C LYS A 610 -44.01 -7.46 -27.48
N LYS A 611 -43.64 -6.93 -26.32
CA LYS A 611 -44.35 -7.02 -25.04
C LYS A 611 -45.07 -5.70 -24.74
#